data_AF-A0A1M6VR37-F1
#
_entry.id   AF-A0A1M6VR37-F1
#
_cell.length_a   1.000
_cell.length_b   1.000
_cell.length_c   1.000
_cell.angle_alpha   90.00
_cell.angle_beta   90.00
_cell.angle_gamma   90.00
#
_symmetry.space_group_name_H-M   'P 1'
#
loop_
_entity.id
_entity.type
_entity.pdbx_description
1 polymer ?
#
loop_
_entity_poly.entity_id
_entity_poly.type
_entity_poly.pdbx_seq_one_letter_code
_entity_poly.pdbx_strand_id
1 'polypeptide(L)'
;MADANQRQAMHVHWPLVMPDGAAEQEALQVLAQLARELQMLAQEIDQAYADGGRLLQHVQTSLRPDLWRNAAHLQVRLEGLKDQVWAAWELVERLWAATQEDRPPVEGRSARPVTTGTSSKTELA
;
A
#
# COMPACT_ATOMS: atom_id res chain seq x y z
N MET A 1 4.16 -25.39 34.60
CA MET A 1 5.10 -24.25 34.67
C MET A 1 5.97 -24.30 33.43
N ALA A 2 6.11 -23.14 32.75
CA ALA A 2 7.02 -22.83 31.63
C ALA A 2 6.86 -23.68 30.34
N ASP A 3 6.86 -23.18 29.11
CA ASP A 3 6.94 -21.85 28.48
C ASP A 3 6.47 -22.11 27.02
N ALA A 4 5.46 -21.44 26.47
CA ALA A 4 5.59 -20.13 25.84
C ALA A 4 6.80 -20.00 24.87
N ASN A 5 6.95 -20.89 23.89
CA ASN A 5 7.79 -20.53 22.73
C ASN A 5 7.55 -21.40 21.50
N GLN A 6 6.61 -21.02 20.64
CA GLN A 6 6.61 -21.42 19.23
C GLN A 6 5.74 -20.50 18.37
N ARG A 7 5.75 -19.19 18.69
CA ARG A 7 5.58 -18.18 17.63
C ARG A 7 6.96 -17.96 17.04
N GLN A 8 7.36 -18.91 16.20
CA GLN A 8 8.48 -18.72 15.30
C GLN A 8 8.03 -17.65 14.30
N ALA A 9 8.09 -16.39 14.75
CA ALA A 9 8.06 -15.24 13.88
C ALA A 9 9.18 -15.52 12.87
N MET A 10 8.78 -15.88 11.66
CA MET A 10 9.67 -15.80 10.52
C MET A 10 10.04 -14.33 10.40
N HIS A 11 11.10 -13.93 11.11
CA HIS A 11 11.83 -12.73 10.81
C HIS A 11 12.36 -12.93 9.41
N VAL A 12 11.58 -12.47 8.43
CA VAL A 12 12.06 -12.24 7.08
C VAL A 12 13.11 -11.16 7.25
N HIS A 13 14.36 -11.59 7.40
CA HIS A 13 15.50 -10.70 7.39
C HIS A 13 15.58 -10.19 5.95
N TRP A 14 14.96 -9.05 5.67
CA TRP A 14 15.25 -8.35 4.44
C TRP A 14 16.76 -8.08 4.47
N PRO A 15 17.53 -8.47 3.45
CA PRO A 15 18.92 -8.04 3.38
C PRO A 15 18.90 -6.51 3.44
N LEU A 16 19.72 -5.94 4.32
CA LEU A 16 19.94 -4.50 4.41
C LEU A 16 20.71 -4.08 3.14
N VAL A 17 20.00 -4.05 2.01
CA VAL A 17 20.47 -3.47 0.77
C VAL A 17 20.41 -1.97 1.01
N MET A 18 21.57 -1.31 1.00
CA MET A 18 21.59 0.15 1.00
C MET A 18 20.75 0.62 -0.19
N PRO A 19 19.65 1.36 0.05
CA PRO A 19 18.82 1.81 -1.04
C PRO A 19 19.66 2.72 -1.92
N ASP A 20 19.87 2.31 -3.17
CA ASP A 20 20.24 3.26 -4.20
C ASP A 20 19.01 4.18 -4.31
N GLY A 21 19.15 5.44 -3.89
CA GLY A 21 18.01 6.36 -3.74
C GLY A 21 17.19 6.51 -5.03
N ALA A 22 17.78 6.19 -6.19
CA ALA A 22 17.08 6.09 -7.46
C ALA A 22 16.05 4.92 -7.50
N ALA A 23 16.43 3.72 -7.05
CA ALA A 23 15.57 2.53 -7.07
C ALA A 23 14.38 2.66 -6.09
N GLU A 24 14.60 3.26 -4.93
CA GLU A 24 13.54 3.54 -3.96
C GLU A 24 12.54 4.57 -4.51
N GLN A 25 13.03 5.63 -5.14
CA GLN A 25 12.20 6.64 -5.78
C GLN A 25 11.37 6.05 -6.94
N GLU A 26 11.95 5.14 -7.73
CA GLU A 26 11.23 4.41 -8.79
C GLU A 26 10.14 3.50 -8.21
N ALA A 27 10.43 2.76 -7.13
CA ALA A 27 9.45 1.90 -6.46
C ALA A 27 8.25 2.71 -5.94
N LEU A 28 8.49 3.89 -5.35
CA LEU A 28 7.42 4.81 -4.92
C LEU A 28 6.59 5.32 -6.09
N GLN A 29 7.21 5.64 -7.23
CA GLN A 29 6.47 6.06 -8.43
C GLN A 29 5.56 4.93 -8.95
N VAL A 30 6.06 3.69 -8.96
CA VAL A 30 5.27 2.51 -9.34
C VAL A 30 4.10 2.28 -8.39
N LEU A 31 4.31 2.37 -7.07
CA LEU A 31 3.24 2.26 -6.08
C LEU A 31 2.17 3.35 -6.28
N ALA A 32 2.58 4.60 -6.52
CA ALA A 32 1.66 5.71 -6.79
C ALA A 32 0.88 5.54 -8.10
N GLN A 33 1.49 4.92 -9.12
CA GLN A 33 0.79 4.57 -10.36
C GLN A 33 -0.22 3.45 -10.13
N LEU A 34 0.18 2.39 -9.42
CA LEU A 34 -0.68 1.25 -9.10
C LEU A 34 -1.90 1.67 -8.25
N ALA A 35 -1.71 2.58 -7.28
CA ALA A 35 -2.81 3.13 -6.50
C ALA A 35 -3.87 3.83 -7.37
N ARG A 36 -3.41 4.63 -8.36
CA ARG A 36 -4.30 5.32 -9.31
C ARG A 36 -5.03 4.35 -10.22
N GLU A 37 -4.35 3.33 -10.73
CA GLU A 37 -4.96 2.30 -11.57
C GLU A 37 -6.02 1.48 -10.81
N LEU A 38 -5.73 1.09 -9.56
CA LEU A 38 -6.69 0.41 -8.70
C LEU A 38 -7.91 1.29 -8.39
N GLN A 39 -7.72 2.60 -8.20
CA GLN A 39 -8.83 3.53 -7.98
C GLN A 39 -9.74 3.65 -9.22
N MET A 40 -9.17 3.72 -10.42
CA MET A 40 -9.94 3.73 -11.67
C MET A 40 -10.72 2.41 -11.83
N LEU A 41 -10.05 1.28 -11.60
CA LEU A 41 -10.68 -0.03 -11.70
C LEU A 41 -11.83 -0.20 -10.68
N ALA A 42 -11.67 0.31 -9.45
CA ALA A 42 -12.74 0.31 -8.46
C ALA A 42 -13.98 1.08 -8.94
N GLN A 43 -13.79 2.26 -9.53
CA GLN A 43 -14.89 3.06 -10.09
C GLN A 43 -15.60 2.34 -11.24
N GLU A 44 -14.86 1.69 -12.13
CA GLU A 44 -15.43 0.91 -13.23
C GLU A 44 -16.25 -0.28 -12.73
N ILE A 45 -15.76 -0.99 -11.71
CA ILE A 45 -16.48 -2.11 -11.09
C ILE A 45 -17.74 -1.63 -10.37
N ASP A 46 -17.67 -0.53 -9.62
CA ASP A 46 -18.84 0.05 -8.95
C ASP A 46 -19.93 0.44 -9.96
N GLN A 47 -19.53 1.06 -11.07
CA GLN A 47 -20.46 1.38 -12.16
C GLN A 47 -21.06 0.11 -12.77
N ALA A 48 -20.23 -0.89 -13.09
CA ALA A 48 -20.69 -2.16 -13.62
C ALA A 48 -21.63 -2.89 -12.65
N TYR A 49 -21.36 -2.83 -11.34
CA TYR A 49 -22.20 -3.41 -10.29
C TYR A 49 -23.56 -2.72 -10.22
N ALA A 50 -23.60 -1.39 -10.30
CA ALA A 50 -24.84 -0.63 -10.37
C ALA A 50 -25.63 -0.96 -11.64
N ASP A 51 -24.97 -1.10 -12.78
CA ASP A 51 -25.57 -1.45 -14.07
C ASP A 51 -26.16 -2.86 -14.05
N GLY A 52 -25.41 -3.83 -13.50
CA GLY A 52 -25.88 -5.19 -13.27
C GLY A 52 -27.10 -5.24 -12.35
N GLY A 53 -27.14 -4.42 -11.31
CA GLY A 53 -28.29 -4.31 -10.42
C GLY A 53 -29.55 -3.79 -11.14
N ARG A 54 -29.40 -2.79 -12.01
CA ARG A 54 -30.51 -2.29 -12.84
C ARG A 54 -30.96 -3.34 -13.86
N LEU A 55 -30.03 -4.06 -14.47
CA LEU A 55 -30.35 -5.16 -15.37
C LEU A 55 -31.12 -6.26 -14.65
N LEU A 56 -30.70 -6.66 -13.44
CA LEU A 56 -31.38 -7.66 -12.62
C LEU A 56 -32.84 -7.28 -12.37
N GLN A 57 -33.08 -6.03 -11.97
CA GLN A 57 -34.44 -5.49 -11.75
C GLN A 57 -35.26 -5.53 -13.06
N HIS A 58 -34.66 -5.17 -14.19
CA HIS A 58 -35.33 -5.18 -15.49
C HIS A 58 -35.68 -6.59 -15.99
N VAL A 59 -34.80 -7.57 -15.81
CA VAL A 59 -35.06 -8.95 -16.26
C VAL A 59 -36.02 -9.69 -15.32
N GLN A 60 -36.08 -9.30 -14.03
CA GLN A 60 -37.10 -9.80 -13.09
C GLN A 60 -38.52 -9.50 -13.57
N THR A 61 -38.75 -8.30 -14.12
CA THR A 61 -40.07 -7.91 -14.65
C THR A 61 -40.38 -8.52 -16.02
N SER A 62 -39.35 -8.99 -16.74
CA SER A 62 -39.47 -9.55 -18.09
C SER A 62 -39.80 -11.05 -18.13
N LEU A 63 -39.92 -11.73 -16.97
CA LEU A 63 -40.26 -13.16 -16.84
C LEU A 63 -39.38 -14.12 -17.67
N ARG A 64 -38.12 -13.75 -17.92
CA ARG A 64 -37.12 -14.55 -18.66
C ARG A 64 -36.12 -15.15 -17.67
N PRO A 65 -36.31 -16.41 -17.22
CA PRO A 65 -35.53 -16.99 -16.12
C PRO A 65 -34.03 -17.15 -16.44
N ASP A 66 -33.73 -17.38 -17.72
CA ASP A 66 -32.38 -17.46 -18.28
C ASP A 66 -31.62 -16.13 -18.12
N LEU A 67 -32.26 -15.04 -18.50
CA LEU A 67 -31.68 -13.70 -18.40
C LEU A 67 -31.52 -13.27 -16.94
N TRP A 68 -32.49 -13.62 -16.09
CA TRP A 68 -32.41 -13.36 -14.66
C TRP A 68 -31.24 -14.10 -13.99
N ARG A 69 -31.06 -15.39 -14.28
CA ARG A 69 -29.91 -16.16 -13.77
C ARG A 69 -28.58 -15.56 -14.22
N ASN A 70 -28.46 -15.19 -15.49
CA ASN A 70 -27.23 -14.59 -16.03
C ASN A 70 -26.91 -13.25 -15.38
N ALA A 71 -27.93 -12.39 -15.19
CA ALA A 71 -27.76 -11.12 -14.50
C ALA A 71 -27.36 -11.31 -13.02
N ALA A 72 -27.96 -12.28 -12.33
CA ALA A 72 -27.60 -12.61 -10.94
C ALA A 72 -26.14 -13.13 -10.85
N HIS A 73 -25.74 -14.01 -11.76
CA HIS A 73 -24.36 -14.51 -11.83
C HIS A 73 -23.36 -13.38 -12.09
N LEU A 74 -23.70 -12.43 -12.99
CA LEU A 74 -22.88 -11.25 -13.22
C LEU A 74 -22.73 -10.42 -11.95
N GLN A 75 -23.82 -10.19 -11.22
CA GLN A 75 -23.80 -9.40 -9.97
C GLN A 75 -22.85 -10.01 -8.94
N VAL A 76 -22.89 -11.33 -8.74
CA VAL A 76 -22.00 -12.03 -7.80
C VAL A 76 -20.54 -11.92 -8.24
N ARG A 77 -20.26 -12.05 -9.54
CA ARG A 77 -18.89 -11.89 -10.06
C ARG A 77 -18.36 -10.48 -9.86
N LEU A 78 -19.20 -9.46 -10.03
CA LEU A 78 -18.83 -8.07 -9.81
C LEU A 78 -18.57 -7.76 -8.34
N GLU A 79 -19.38 -8.32 -7.42
CA GLU A 79 -19.12 -8.20 -5.98
C GLU A 79 -17.75 -8.80 -5.62
N GLY A 80 -17.45 -10.01 -6.10
CA GLY A 80 -16.15 -10.64 -5.86
C GLY A 80 -14.97 -9.87 -6.47
N LEU A 81 -15.15 -9.21 -7.61
CA LEU A 81 -14.13 -8.33 -8.20
C LEU A 81 -13.93 -7.07 -7.35
N LYS A 82 -15.00 -6.48 -6.81
CA LYS A 82 -14.92 -5.33 -5.92
C LYS A 82 -14.09 -5.66 -4.66
N ASP A 83 -14.35 -6.82 -4.06
CA ASP A 83 -13.59 -7.32 -2.90
C ASP A 83 -12.10 -7.51 -3.23
N GLN A 84 -11.78 -8.06 -4.40
CA GLN A 84 -10.40 -8.24 -4.85
C GLN A 84 -9.67 -6.92 -5.08
N VAL A 85 -10.34 -5.93 -5.68
CA VAL A 85 -9.77 -4.60 -5.90
C VAL A 85 -9.54 -3.88 -4.58
N TRP A 86 -10.45 -4.03 -3.62
CA TRP A 86 -10.26 -3.49 -2.28
C TRP A 86 -9.05 -4.12 -1.58
N ALA A 87 -8.92 -5.45 -1.64
CA ALA A 87 -7.77 -6.15 -1.08
C ALA A 87 -6.44 -5.74 -1.73
N ALA A 88 -6.44 -5.54 -3.06
CA ALA A 88 -5.27 -5.04 -3.77
C ALA A 88 -4.90 -3.61 -3.36
N TRP A 89 -5.91 -2.74 -3.20
CA TRP A 89 -5.69 -1.37 -2.72
C TRP A 89 -5.10 -1.35 -1.30
N GLU A 90 -5.64 -2.16 -0.39
CA GLU A 90 -5.11 -2.27 0.96
C GLU A 90 -3.65 -2.75 0.99
N LEU A 91 -3.28 -3.69 0.10
CA LEU A 91 -1.89 -4.11 -0.04
C LEU A 91 -0.98 -2.96 -0.49
N VAL A 92 -1.42 -2.15 -1.45
CA VAL A 92 -0.66 -0.98 -1.93
C VAL A 92 -0.48 0.05 -0.82
N GLU A 93 -1.52 0.36 -0.05
CA GLU A 93 -1.42 1.27 1.09
C GLU A 93 -0.47 0.75 2.18
N ARG A 94 -0.50 -0.56 2.47
CA ARG A 94 0.42 -1.18 3.43
C ARG A 94 1.87 -1.12 2.94
N LEU A 95 2.12 -1.37 1.65
CA LEU A 95 3.45 -1.24 1.05
C LEU A 95 3.93 0.21 1.11
N TRP A 96 3.04 1.16 0.81
CA TRP A 96 3.35 2.59 0.92
C TRP A 96 3.69 3.00 2.35
N ALA A 97 2.91 2.56 3.34
CA ALA A 97 3.21 2.81 4.76
C ALA A 97 4.57 2.23 5.18
N ALA A 98 4.87 1.00 4.76
CA ALA A 98 6.14 0.35 5.06
C ALA A 98 7.35 1.12 4.48
N THR A 99 7.23 1.69 3.27
CA THR A 99 8.29 2.53 2.69
C THR A 99 8.53 3.85 3.46
N GLN A 100 7.56 4.31 4.24
CA GLN A 100 7.69 5.53 5.05
C GLN A 100 8.25 5.24 6.45
N GLU A 101 7.99 4.07 7.01
CA GLU A 101 8.51 3.64 8.32
C GLU A 101 9.99 3.24 8.28
N ASP A 102 10.47 2.69 7.16
CA ASP A 102 11.88 2.27 7.00
C ASP A 102 12.83 3.46 6.70
N ARG A 103 12.28 4.68 6.65
CA ARG A 103 13.06 5.91 6.46
C ARG A 103 13.69 6.34 7.78
N PRO A 104 15.03 6.30 7.95
CA PRO A 104 15.63 6.84 9.15
C PRO A 104 15.30 8.33 9.28
N PRO A 105 15.09 8.86 10.51
CA PRO A 105 14.90 10.28 10.70
C PRO A 105 16.12 11.00 10.12
N VAL A 106 15.88 12.03 9.31
CA VAL A 106 16.94 12.91 8.79
C VAL A 106 17.45 13.77 9.95
N GLU A 107 18.11 13.17 10.93
CA GLU A 107 18.93 13.87 11.91
C GLU A 107 20.30 14.11 11.28
N GLY A 108 20.36 15.13 10.44
CA GLY A 108 21.56 15.46 9.68
C GLY A 108 21.67 16.94 9.33
N ARG A 109 21.08 17.84 10.12
CA ARG A 109 21.34 19.28 9.96
C ARG A 109 21.10 20.07 11.25
N SER A 110 21.81 19.72 12.33
CA SER A 110 22.09 20.68 13.40
C SER A 110 23.56 21.06 13.37
N ALA A 111 23.76 22.33 13.04
CA ALA A 111 24.99 23.10 13.08
C ALA A 111 25.96 22.68 14.18
N ARG A 112 27.17 22.27 13.80
CA ARG A 112 28.34 22.50 14.66
C ARG A 112 28.74 23.96 14.46
N PRO A 113 28.69 24.82 15.48
CA PRO A 113 29.45 26.06 15.44
C PRO A 113 30.93 25.66 15.49
N VAL A 114 31.71 26.10 14.51
CA VAL A 114 33.16 26.16 14.62
C VAL A 114 33.47 27.12 15.76
N THR A 115 33.71 26.59 16.95
CA THR A 115 34.33 27.36 18.03
C THR A 115 35.81 27.50 17.71
N THR A 116 36.15 28.62 17.09
CA THR A 116 37.49 29.19 17.03
C THR A 116 38.00 29.31 18.47
N GLY A 117 38.97 28.48 18.85
CA GLY A 117 39.45 28.37 20.22
C GLY A 117 40.94 28.05 20.25
N THR A 118 41.77 28.97 19.75
CA THR A 118 43.19 29.00 20.10
C THR A 118 43.60 30.44 20.33
N SER A 119 43.49 30.87 21.59
CA SER A 119 44.30 31.96 22.12
C SER A 119 44.76 31.62 23.53
N SER A 120 46.09 31.60 23.65
CA SER A 120 46.90 31.81 24.84
C SER A 120 46.89 30.73 25.93
N LYS A 121 48.05 30.07 26.12
CA LYS A 121 49.00 30.39 27.21
C LYS A 121 49.95 29.21 27.44
N THR A 122 51.17 29.28 26.92
CA THR A 122 52.28 28.44 27.36
C THR A 122 52.95 29.13 28.55
N GLU A 123 52.85 28.52 29.72
CA GLU A 123 53.66 28.87 30.91
C GLU A 123 54.54 27.67 31.29
N LEU A 124 55.83 27.97 31.48
CA LEU A 124 56.88 27.26 32.23
C LEU A 124 57.19 25.78 31.92
N ALA A 125 58.38 25.57 31.36
CA ALA A 125 59.51 24.92 32.07
C ALA A 125 60.83 25.44 31.51
#